data_AF-A0A842PJ09-F1
#
_entry.id   AF-A0A842PJ09-F1
#
_cell.length_a   1.000
_cell.length_b   1.000
_cell.length_c   1.000
_cell.angle_alpha   90.00
_cell.angle_beta   90.00
_cell.angle_gamma   90.00
#
_symmetry.space_group_name_H-M   'P 1'
#
loop_
_entity.id
_entity.type
_entity.pdbx_description
1 polymer ?
#
loop_
_entity_poly.entity_id
_entity_poly.type
_entity_poly.pdbx_seq_one_letter_code
_entity_poly.pdbx_strand_id
1 'polypeptide(L)'
;MTNKNCILIDPPIKVANVSKREGVKELKEHPYCLLISPPGEFGTQTPNKGDNVKKALEAHEIYPPLGLAYIASVLRENDIGVKIIDARSMGMSGEEVVDEVKRESPDFVGITVVTPLISSALNVSKRIKEELPTAKIILGGPHIHFLHEEVIKADFVDFCVRGEGELTTIELIRALSAREGRDRSRDRDLKLKAVKGITFKTENNGKIAVNQDRPFIRDLDSLPFPARDLLPNHVYRRYVMGEEEKFT
;
A
#
# COMPACT_ATOMS: atom_id res chain seq x y z
N MET A 1 25.51 38.48 25.36
CA MET A 1 24.89 38.01 24.10
C MET A 1 25.76 36.89 23.56
N THR A 2 25.24 35.66 23.51
CA THR A 2 25.39 34.69 22.41
C THR A 2 24.78 33.36 22.87
N ASN A 3 23.61 33.07 22.32
CA ASN A 3 22.90 31.79 22.40
C ASN A 3 23.82 30.64 22.00
N LYS A 4 23.90 29.60 22.84
CA LYS A 4 24.34 28.27 22.40
C LYS A 4 23.09 27.43 22.20
N ASN A 5 22.84 27.11 20.93
CA ASN A 5 21.75 26.26 20.47
C ASN A 5 21.75 24.90 21.18
N CYS A 6 20.68 24.60 21.91
CA CYS A 6 20.31 23.23 22.26
C CYS A 6 19.82 22.54 20.98
N ILE A 7 20.62 21.61 20.46
CA ILE A 7 20.17 20.63 19.47
C ILE A 7 19.44 19.56 20.26
N LEU A 8 18.10 19.57 20.22
CA LEU A 8 17.27 18.46 20.68
C LEU A 8 17.43 17.34 19.64
N ILE A 9 18.23 16.35 19.97
CA ILE A 9 18.29 15.08 19.24
C ILE A 9 17.12 14.27 19.78
N ASP A 10 16.05 14.12 18.99
CA ASP A 10 14.97 13.20 19.34
C ASP A 10 15.54 11.78 19.52
N PRO A 11 15.13 11.04 20.57
CA PRO A 11 15.61 9.69 20.78
C PRO A 11 15.16 8.78 19.62
N PRO A 12 15.95 7.74 19.28
CA PRO A 12 15.57 6.80 18.25
C PRO A 12 14.23 6.15 18.59
N ILE A 13 13.30 6.16 17.63
CA ILE A 13 12.03 5.42 17.69
C ILE A 13 12.37 3.98 18.08
N LYS A 14 11.86 3.52 19.22
CA LYS A 14 11.98 2.13 19.65
C LYS A 14 11.19 1.26 18.68
N VAL A 15 11.89 0.66 17.73
CA VAL A 15 11.39 -0.54 17.06
C VAL A 15 11.39 -1.65 18.11
N ALA A 16 10.20 -2.07 18.54
CA ALA A 16 10.06 -3.16 19.50
C ALA A 16 10.66 -4.43 18.89
N ASN A 17 11.69 -4.98 19.55
CA ASN A 17 12.25 -6.28 19.23
C ASN A 17 11.20 -7.36 19.52
N VAL A 18 10.74 -8.05 18.47
CA VAL A 18 9.86 -9.21 18.57
C VAL A 18 10.70 -10.41 19.01
N SER A 19 10.51 -10.87 20.25
CA SER A 19 11.15 -12.08 20.76
C SER A 19 10.36 -13.32 20.32
N LYS A 20 11.00 -14.28 19.66
CA LYS A 20 10.40 -15.58 19.32
C LYS A 20 10.18 -16.39 20.60
N ARG A 21 8.91 -16.63 20.96
CA ARG A 21 8.50 -17.79 21.77
C ARG A 21 7.34 -18.50 21.07
N GLU A 22 7.52 -19.78 20.81
CA GLU A 22 6.53 -20.65 20.19
C GLU A 22 5.28 -20.79 21.08
N GLY A 23 4.09 -20.69 20.48
CA GLY A 23 2.85 -21.22 21.06
C GLY A 23 1.73 -20.24 21.44
N VAL A 24 1.96 -18.92 21.39
CA VAL A 24 0.88 -17.91 21.59
C VAL A 24 1.04 -16.86 20.50
N LYS A 25 0.05 -16.69 19.62
CA LYS A 25 0.00 -15.56 18.68
C LYS A 25 -0.10 -14.29 19.54
N GLU A 26 1.02 -13.60 19.76
CA GLU A 26 0.99 -12.23 20.28
C GLU A 26 0.06 -11.43 19.36
N LEU A 27 -1.02 -10.91 19.94
CA LEU A 27 -1.96 -10.07 19.23
C LEU A 27 -1.21 -8.79 18.83
N LYS A 28 -1.04 -8.54 17.53
CA LYS A 28 -0.50 -7.26 17.05
C LYS A 28 -1.32 -6.12 17.65
N GLU A 29 -0.63 -5.14 18.21
CA GLU A 29 -1.24 -4.02 18.95
C GLU A 29 -2.10 -3.13 18.03
N HIS A 30 -1.70 -3.02 16.75
CA HIS A 30 -2.35 -2.24 15.70
C HIS A 30 -2.35 -3.00 14.36
N PRO A 31 -3.37 -2.82 13.49
CA PRO A 31 -3.34 -3.37 12.14
C PRO A 31 -2.16 -2.81 11.34
N TYR A 32 -1.54 -3.66 10.52
CA TYR A 32 -0.38 -3.30 9.70
C TYR A 32 -0.70 -3.42 8.21
N CYS A 33 -0.48 -2.33 7.46
CA CYS A 33 -0.69 -2.25 6.02
C CYS A 33 0.63 -1.98 5.27
N LEU A 34 0.95 -2.83 4.29
CA LEU A 34 2.09 -2.61 3.41
C LEU A 34 1.59 -2.07 2.07
N LEU A 35 1.99 -0.86 1.72
CA LEU A 35 1.60 -0.20 0.47
C LEU A 35 2.66 -0.42 -0.61
N ILE A 36 2.26 -0.75 -1.82
CA ILE A 36 3.17 -1.18 -2.89
C ILE A 36 2.85 -0.44 -4.19
N SER A 37 3.88 0.22 -4.75
CA SER A 37 3.94 0.52 -6.17
C SER A 37 4.52 -0.70 -6.87
N PRO A 38 3.78 -1.37 -7.77
CA PRO A 38 4.19 -2.64 -8.33
C PRO A 38 5.48 -2.49 -9.16
N PRO A 39 6.26 -3.58 -9.33
CA PRO A 39 7.45 -3.54 -10.15
C PRO A 39 7.08 -3.31 -11.63
N GLY A 40 8.09 -3.09 -12.47
CA GLY A 40 7.94 -3.09 -13.93
C GLY A 40 7.46 -4.44 -14.48
N GLU A 41 7.61 -4.68 -15.79
CA GLU A 41 7.15 -5.94 -16.40
C GLU A 41 7.69 -7.18 -15.68
N PHE A 42 6.75 -7.95 -15.13
CA PHE A 42 7.00 -9.17 -14.37
C PHE A 42 7.76 -10.18 -15.25
N GLY A 43 8.95 -10.60 -14.81
CA GLY A 43 9.78 -11.57 -15.54
C GLY A 43 10.97 -10.97 -16.28
N THR A 44 11.14 -9.65 -16.33
CA THR A 44 12.42 -9.04 -16.73
C THR A 44 13.41 -9.08 -15.57
N GLN A 45 13.90 -10.28 -15.25
CA GLN A 45 15.14 -10.38 -14.49
C GLN A 45 16.24 -9.76 -15.35
N THR A 46 16.87 -8.66 -14.91
CA THR A 46 18.24 -8.41 -15.35
C THR A 46 19.22 -8.94 -14.30
N PRO A 47 20.41 -9.41 -14.72
CA PRO A 47 21.24 -10.31 -13.91
C PRO A 47 21.79 -9.68 -12.63
N ASN A 48 21.73 -8.35 -12.47
CA ASN A 48 22.24 -7.65 -11.28
C ASN A 48 21.30 -6.56 -10.80
N LYS A 49 21.19 -6.43 -9.47
CA LYS A 49 20.43 -5.37 -8.78
C LYS A 49 20.86 -3.95 -9.18
N GLY A 50 22.14 -3.75 -9.51
CA GLY A 50 22.67 -2.47 -10.00
C GLY A 50 22.25 -2.14 -11.44
N ASP A 51 22.04 -3.15 -12.28
CA ASP A 51 21.62 -2.99 -13.68
C ASP A 51 20.12 -2.67 -13.78
N ASN A 52 19.30 -3.19 -12.85
CA ASN A 52 17.88 -2.85 -12.73
C ASN A 52 17.66 -1.37 -12.37
N VAL A 53 18.44 -0.84 -11.42
CA VAL A 53 18.39 0.58 -11.08
C VAL A 53 18.84 1.41 -12.29
N LYS A 54 19.90 1.00 -12.99
CA LYS A 54 20.38 1.71 -14.18
C LYS A 54 19.35 1.73 -15.32
N LYS A 55 18.67 0.62 -15.61
CA LYS A 55 17.58 0.56 -16.59
C LYS A 55 16.32 1.33 -16.17
N ALA A 56 15.96 1.28 -14.88
CA ALA A 56 14.86 2.10 -14.36
C ALA A 56 15.20 3.60 -14.44
N LEU A 57 16.49 3.96 -14.30
CA LEU A 57 17.00 5.33 -14.48
C LEU A 57 17.11 5.73 -15.96
N GLU A 58 17.37 4.78 -16.86
CA GLU A 58 17.40 4.98 -18.32
C GLU A 58 15.98 5.12 -18.91
N ALA A 59 14.98 4.52 -18.26
CA ALA A 59 13.57 4.75 -18.55
C ALA A 59 13.11 6.06 -17.88
N HIS A 60 12.82 7.07 -18.68
CA HIS A 60 12.10 8.32 -18.37
C HIS A 60 11.62 8.53 -16.90
N GLU A 61 12.10 9.61 -16.28
CA GLU A 61 11.60 10.26 -15.05
C GLU A 61 10.94 9.33 -14.00
N ILE A 62 11.69 9.02 -12.93
CA ILE A 62 11.18 8.26 -11.78
C ILE A 62 10.55 9.23 -10.78
N TYR A 63 9.22 9.23 -10.73
CA TYR A 63 8.45 10.06 -9.79
C TYR A 63 8.03 9.28 -8.55
N PRO A 64 8.00 9.92 -7.37
CA PRO A 64 7.45 9.31 -6.16
C PRO A 64 5.96 9.00 -6.31
N PRO A 65 5.47 7.86 -5.79
CA PRO A 65 4.05 7.51 -5.81
C PRO A 65 3.30 8.30 -4.73
N LEU A 66 3.08 9.60 -4.97
CA LEU A 66 2.51 10.52 -3.97
C LEU A 66 1.15 10.07 -3.43
N GLY A 67 0.30 9.44 -4.25
CA GLY A 67 -0.97 8.88 -3.77
C GLY A 67 -0.77 7.83 -2.66
N LEU A 68 0.26 6.98 -2.76
CA LEU A 68 0.58 6.05 -1.67
C LEU A 68 1.13 6.78 -0.44
N ALA A 69 1.89 7.85 -0.63
CA ALA A 69 2.42 8.64 0.48
C ALA A 69 1.31 9.39 1.25
N TYR A 70 0.27 9.86 0.58
CA TYR A 70 -0.92 10.42 1.22
C TYR A 70 -1.76 9.37 1.93
N ILE A 71 -1.97 8.19 1.32
CA ILE A 71 -2.62 7.08 2.01
C ILE A 71 -1.81 6.69 3.25
N ALA A 72 -0.49 6.61 3.16
CA ALA A 72 0.36 6.28 4.29
C ALA A 72 0.29 7.34 5.41
N SER A 73 0.26 8.64 5.08
CA SER A 73 0.16 9.68 6.12
C SER A 73 -1.16 9.57 6.89
N VAL A 74 -2.29 9.39 6.21
CA VAL A 74 -3.58 9.24 6.90
C VAL A 74 -3.69 7.93 7.68
N LEU A 75 -3.11 6.82 7.19
CA LEU A 75 -3.07 5.56 7.95
C LEU A 75 -2.27 5.72 9.24
N ARG A 76 -1.09 6.36 9.16
CA ARG A 76 -0.21 6.62 10.30
C ARG A 76 -0.89 7.49 11.36
N GLU A 77 -1.61 8.55 10.96
CA GLU A 77 -2.36 9.41 11.89
C GLU A 77 -3.58 8.74 12.52
N ASN A 78 -3.98 7.57 12.03
CA ASN A 78 -5.12 6.81 12.51
C ASN A 78 -4.71 5.49 13.21
N ASP A 79 -3.48 5.45 13.75
CA ASP A 79 -2.90 4.33 14.49
C ASP A 79 -2.89 3.00 13.72
N ILE A 80 -2.69 3.09 12.39
CA ILE A 80 -2.50 1.94 11.51
C ILE A 80 -1.03 1.94 11.10
N GLY A 81 -0.32 0.86 11.44
CA GLY A 81 1.08 0.69 11.03
C GLY A 81 1.17 0.68 9.51
N VAL A 82 2.17 1.36 8.94
CA VAL A 82 2.32 1.45 7.48
C VAL A 82 3.78 1.52 7.04
N LYS A 83 4.07 0.87 5.91
CA LYS A 83 5.30 1.04 5.13
C LYS A 83 4.97 1.15 3.65
N ILE A 84 5.87 1.72 2.86
CA ILE A 84 5.76 1.80 1.40
C ILE A 84 6.92 1.04 0.75
N ILE A 85 6.60 0.22 -0.25
CA ILE A 85 7.55 -0.39 -1.18
C ILE A 85 7.29 0.23 -2.55
N ASP A 86 8.20 1.08 -2.99
CA ASP A 86 8.21 1.56 -4.38
C ASP A 86 9.04 0.63 -5.28
N ALA A 87 8.46 -0.52 -5.62
CA ALA A 87 9.20 -1.61 -6.26
C ALA A 87 9.74 -1.22 -7.64
N ARG A 88 8.97 -0.47 -8.43
CA ARG A 88 9.40 0.03 -9.74
C ARG A 88 10.64 0.92 -9.61
N SER A 89 10.58 1.92 -8.73
CA SER A 89 11.67 2.89 -8.56
C SER A 89 12.92 2.26 -7.95
N MET A 90 12.75 1.23 -7.12
CA MET A 90 13.85 0.46 -6.55
C MET A 90 14.38 -0.65 -7.46
N GLY A 91 13.81 -0.84 -8.66
CA GLY A 91 14.22 -1.89 -9.60
C GLY A 91 14.04 -3.30 -9.04
N MET A 92 13.06 -3.49 -8.16
CA MET A 92 12.75 -4.80 -7.57
C MET A 92 12.03 -5.68 -8.58
N SER A 93 12.34 -6.97 -8.55
CA SER A 93 11.57 -8.01 -9.21
C SER A 93 10.28 -8.33 -8.44
N GLY A 94 9.33 -8.99 -9.11
CA GLY A 94 8.11 -9.47 -8.44
C GLY A 94 8.38 -10.41 -7.27
N GLU A 95 9.40 -11.28 -7.39
CA GLU A 95 9.77 -12.21 -6.32
C GLU A 95 10.39 -11.49 -5.12
N GLU A 96 11.25 -10.49 -5.34
CA GLU A 96 11.77 -9.66 -4.23
C GLU A 96 10.64 -8.94 -3.49
N VAL A 97 9.60 -8.50 -4.19
CA VAL A 97 8.41 -7.89 -3.56
C VAL A 97 7.65 -8.92 -2.72
N VAL A 98 7.45 -10.14 -3.24
CA VAL A 98 6.76 -11.22 -2.51
C VAL A 98 7.54 -11.61 -1.25
N ASP A 99 8.86 -11.75 -1.34
CA ASP A 99 9.73 -12.06 -0.19
C ASP A 99 9.70 -10.94 0.87
N GLU A 100 9.67 -9.67 0.44
CA GLU A 100 9.50 -8.53 1.33
C GLU A 100 8.16 -8.61 2.08
N VAL A 101 7.06 -8.83 1.36
CA VAL A 101 5.71 -8.94 1.95
C VAL A 101 5.63 -10.09 2.95
N LYS A 102 6.21 -11.26 2.63
CA LYS A 102 6.27 -12.39 3.55
C LYS A 102 7.03 -12.06 4.82
N ARG A 103 8.17 -11.38 4.69
CA ARG A 103 9.01 -11.00 5.84
C ARG A 103 8.32 -9.99 6.75
N GLU A 104 7.65 -9.01 6.15
CA GLU A 104 6.90 -7.98 6.87
C GLU A 104 5.61 -8.54 7.49
N SER A 105 5.05 -9.61 6.91
CA SER A 105 3.83 -10.30 7.36
C SER A 105 2.67 -9.34 7.68
N PRO A 106 2.27 -8.45 6.74
CA PRO A 106 1.23 -7.47 6.98
C PRO A 106 -0.16 -8.09 7.05
N ASP A 107 -1.10 -7.40 7.68
CA ASP A 107 -2.51 -7.81 7.69
C ASP A 107 -3.20 -7.39 6.37
N PHE A 108 -2.75 -6.27 5.80
CA PHE A 108 -3.25 -5.69 4.56
C PHE A 108 -2.10 -5.40 3.60
N VAL A 109 -2.34 -5.63 2.31
CA VAL A 109 -1.42 -5.24 1.24
C VAL A 109 -2.18 -4.35 0.28
N GLY A 110 -1.84 -3.06 0.26
CA GLY A 110 -2.41 -2.09 -0.67
C GLY A 110 -1.52 -1.93 -1.89
N ILE A 111 -2.03 -2.16 -3.10
CA ILE A 111 -1.25 -2.03 -4.33
C ILE A 111 -1.90 -0.95 -5.21
N THR A 112 -1.13 0.07 -5.57
CA THR A 112 -1.59 1.06 -6.56
C THR A 112 -1.48 0.48 -7.95
N VAL A 113 -2.52 0.66 -8.76
CA VAL A 113 -2.61 0.11 -10.11
C VAL A 113 -2.90 1.22 -11.10
N VAL A 114 -1.92 1.45 -11.95
CA VAL A 114 -2.04 2.25 -13.17
C VAL A 114 -2.14 1.32 -14.36
N THR A 115 -2.81 1.76 -15.43
CA THR A 115 -3.07 0.93 -16.62
C THR A 115 -1.87 0.18 -17.19
N PRO A 116 -0.66 0.76 -17.35
CA PRO A 116 0.46 0.01 -17.91
C PRO A 116 1.01 -1.07 -16.95
N LEU A 117 0.64 -1.05 -15.67
CA LEU A 117 1.18 -1.97 -14.65
C LEU A 117 0.13 -2.97 -14.12
N ILE A 118 -1.06 -3.05 -14.71
CA ILE A 118 -2.10 -3.98 -14.25
C ILE A 118 -1.61 -5.44 -14.23
N SER A 119 -0.96 -5.91 -15.30
CA SER A 119 -0.47 -7.30 -15.37
C SER A 119 0.56 -7.59 -14.28
N SER A 120 1.47 -6.64 -14.01
CA SER A 120 2.45 -6.74 -12.94
C SER A 120 1.78 -6.78 -11.56
N ALA A 121 0.84 -5.86 -11.31
CA ALA A 121 0.10 -5.80 -10.06
C ALA A 121 -0.69 -7.09 -9.77
N LEU A 122 -1.38 -7.65 -10.78
CA LEU A 122 -2.15 -8.89 -10.63
C LEU A 122 -1.24 -10.10 -10.39
N ASN A 123 -0.11 -10.20 -11.10
CA ASN A 123 0.85 -11.29 -10.89
C ASN A 123 1.45 -11.26 -9.48
N VAL A 124 1.87 -10.08 -9.01
CA VAL A 124 2.37 -9.90 -7.64
C VAL A 124 1.27 -10.19 -6.62
N SER A 125 0.04 -9.69 -6.83
CA SER A 125 -1.10 -9.98 -5.94
C SER A 125 -1.37 -11.47 -5.79
N LYS A 126 -1.35 -12.21 -6.91
CA LYS A 126 -1.53 -13.65 -6.94
C LYS A 126 -0.45 -14.36 -6.14
N ARG A 127 0.82 -14.06 -6.39
CA ARG A 127 1.96 -14.65 -5.67
C ARG A 127 1.92 -14.34 -4.18
N ILE A 128 1.60 -13.10 -3.81
CA ILE A 128 1.43 -12.73 -2.39
C ILE A 128 0.31 -13.55 -1.75
N LYS A 129 -0.84 -13.72 -2.43
CA LYS A 129 -1.95 -14.49 -1.87
C LYS A 129 -1.61 -15.97 -1.71
N GLU A 130 -0.85 -16.55 -2.64
CA GLU A 130 -0.37 -17.94 -2.54
C GLU A 130 0.54 -18.14 -1.32
N GLU A 131 1.43 -17.20 -1.05
CA GLU A 131 2.43 -17.29 0.03
C GLU A 131 1.94 -16.79 1.40
N LEU A 132 1.00 -15.84 1.39
CA LEU A 132 0.44 -15.21 2.58
C LEU A 132 -1.10 -15.10 2.45
N PRO A 133 -1.82 -16.23 2.50
CA PRO A 133 -3.26 -16.28 2.22
C PRO A 133 -4.12 -15.49 3.22
N THR A 134 -3.58 -15.20 4.41
CA THR A 134 -4.26 -14.41 5.44
C THR A 134 -4.26 -12.91 5.16
N ALA A 135 -3.29 -12.41 4.38
CA ALA A 135 -3.21 -10.98 4.05
C ALA A 135 -4.37 -10.58 3.14
N LYS A 136 -4.97 -9.43 3.42
CA LYS A 136 -6.03 -8.85 2.59
C LYS A 136 -5.42 -7.97 1.50
N ILE A 137 -5.64 -8.36 0.25
CA ILE A 137 -5.15 -7.66 -0.93
C ILE A 137 -6.16 -6.59 -1.32
N ILE A 138 -5.71 -5.34 -1.30
CA ILE A 138 -6.49 -4.16 -1.65
C ILE A 138 -5.84 -3.54 -2.89
N LEU A 139 -6.57 -3.47 -3.99
CA LEU A 139 -6.12 -2.76 -5.19
C LEU A 139 -6.74 -1.38 -5.24
N GLY A 140 -5.95 -0.36 -5.56
CA GLY A 140 -6.42 1.01 -5.73
C GLY A 140 -5.77 1.69 -6.94
N GLY A 141 -6.02 2.98 -7.11
CA GLY A 141 -5.43 3.78 -8.18
C GLY A 141 -6.29 3.88 -9.45
N PRO A 142 -5.85 4.66 -10.44
CA PRO A 142 -6.68 5.08 -11.56
C PRO A 142 -7.26 3.92 -12.38
N HIS A 143 -6.53 2.82 -12.55
CA HIS A 143 -7.03 1.68 -13.30
C HIS A 143 -8.21 1.00 -12.59
N ILE A 144 -8.12 0.90 -11.26
CA ILE A 144 -9.15 0.27 -10.43
C ILE A 144 -10.42 1.10 -10.42
N HIS A 145 -10.32 2.43 -10.47
CA HIS A 145 -11.50 3.28 -10.53
C HIS A 145 -12.44 2.92 -11.69
N PHE A 146 -11.90 2.54 -12.85
CA PHE A 146 -12.71 2.20 -14.03
C PHE A 146 -12.99 0.71 -14.21
N LEU A 147 -12.09 -0.18 -13.74
CA LEU A 147 -12.15 -1.62 -14.04
C LEU A 147 -12.28 -2.52 -12.81
N HIS A 148 -12.70 -1.96 -11.67
CA HIS A 148 -12.86 -2.70 -10.41
C HIS A 148 -13.75 -3.95 -10.53
N GLU A 149 -14.84 -3.93 -11.30
CA GLU A 149 -15.75 -5.08 -11.43
C GLU A 149 -15.11 -6.26 -12.17
N GLU A 150 -14.21 -6.00 -13.09
CA GLU A 150 -13.44 -7.04 -13.79
C GLU A 150 -12.30 -7.55 -12.91
N VAL A 151 -11.58 -6.63 -12.27
CA VAL A 151 -10.42 -6.96 -11.44
C VAL A 151 -10.81 -7.77 -10.20
N ILE A 152 -11.92 -7.42 -9.53
CA ILE A 152 -12.37 -8.11 -8.31
C ILE A 152 -12.77 -9.56 -8.56
N LYS A 153 -13.01 -9.97 -9.82
CA LYS A 153 -13.32 -11.37 -10.17
C LYS A 153 -12.14 -12.29 -9.89
N ALA A 154 -10.90 -11.80 -9.87
CA ALA A 154 -9.75 -12.58 -9.45
C ALA A 154 -9.87 -13.03 -7.99
N ASP A 155 -9.61 -14.30 -7.70
CA ASP A 155 -9.76 -14.86 -6.34
C ASP A 155 -8.67 -14.42 -5.36
N PHE A 156 -7.59 -13.84 -5.87
CA PHE A 156 -6.51 -13.29 -5.07
C PHE A 156 -6.68 -11.79 -4.74
N VAL A 157 -7.77 -11.16 -5.19
CA VAL A 157 -8.10 -9.77 -4.87
C VAL A 157 -9.28 -9.76 -3.89
N ASP A 158 -9.10 -9.20 -2.69
CA ASP A 158 -10.18 -9.12 -1.71
C ASP A 158 -11.01 -7.84 -1.87
N PHE A 159 -10.36 -6.71 -2.19
CA PHE A 159 -11.00 -5.40 -2.26
C PHE A 159 -10.43 -4.54 -3.38
N CYS A 160 -11.30 -3.76 -4.01
CA CYS A 160 -10.94 -2.66 -4.91
C CYS A 160 -11.37 -1.34 -4.27
N VAL A 161 -10.44 -0.40 -4.12
CA VAL A 161 -10.69 0.98 -3.66
C VAL A 161 -10.74 1.90 -4.88
N ARG A 162 -11.81 2.69 -4.99
CA ARG A 162 -12.15 3.50 -6.16
C ARG A 162 -12.15 4.98 -5.79
N GLY A 163 -11.68 5.82 -6.72
CA GLY A 163 -11.56 7.26 -6.48
C GLY A 163 -10.41 7.55 -5.50
N GLU A 164 -10.65 8.46 -4.56
CA GLU A 164 -9.70 8.83 -3.50
C GLU A 164 -9.64 7.75 -2.41
N GLY A 165 -8.42 7.34 -2.09
CA GLY A 165 -8.15 6.17 -1.27
C GLY A 165 -7.92 6.46 0.21
N GLU A 166 -7.63 7.71 0.56
CA GLU A 166 -7.16 8.15 1.87
C GLU A 166 -8.15 7.75 2.97
N LEU A 167 -9.37 8.30 2.93
CA LEU A 167 -10.40 8.00 3.91
C LEU A 167 -11.01 6.60 3.72
N THR A 168 -11.14 6.17 2.47
CA THR A 168 -11.72 4.87 2.12
C THR A 168 -10.91 3.71 2.69
N THR A 169 -9.58 3.80 2.62
CA THR A 169 -8.68 2.74 3.12
C THR A 169 -8.72 2.66 4.65
N ILE A 170 -8.81 3.80 5.35
CA ILE A 170 -8.98 3.81 6.81
C ILE A 170 -10.28 3.12 7.22
N GLU A 171 -11.40 3.51 6.60
CA GLU A 171 -12.71 2.92 6.91
C GLU A 171 -12.75 1.42 6.59
N LEU A 172 -12.15 1.01 5.47
CA LEU A 172 -12.03 -0.40 5.10
C LEU A 172 -11.23 -1.20 6.14
N ILE A 173 -10.02 -0.73 6.49
CA ILE A 173 -9.17 -1.40 7.48
C ILE A 173 -9.89 -1.46 8.83
N ARG A 174 -10.51 -0.38 9.29
CA ARG A 174 -11.27 -0.37 10.55
C ARG A 174 -12.46 -1.33 10.54
N ALA A 175 -13.20 -1.40 9.43
CA ALA A 175 -14.30 -2.34 9.29
C ALA A 175 -13.83 -3.80 9.38
N LEU A 176 -12.61 -4.09 8.92
CA LEU A 176 -11.98 -5.41 8.94
C LEU A 176 -11.24 -5.73 10.25
N SER A 177 -10.72 -4.72 10.95
CA SER A 177 -9.95 -4.87 12.19
C SER A 177 -10.79 -4.76 13.47
N ALA A 178 -12.06 -4.34 13.39
CA ALA A 178 -12.94 -4.24 14.54
C ALA A 178 -13.02 -5.58 15.30
N ARG A 179 -12.63 -5.57 16.59
CA ARG A 179 -12.48 -6.76 17.43
C ARG A 179 -13.74 -7.63 17.45
N GLU A 180 -13.51 -8.94 17.42
CA GLU A 180 -14.50 -10.00 17.41
C GLU A 180 -15.42 -9.95 18.63
N GLY A 181 -16.62 -9.38 18.47
CA GLY A 181 -17.81 -9.75 19.22
C GLY A 181 -18.51 -10.95 18.56
N ARG A 182 -19.44 -11.61 19.28
CA ARG A 182 -20.05 -12.92 18.94
C ARG A 182 -20.98 -12.95 17.72
N ASP A 183 -20.80 -12.08 16.73
CA ASP A 183 -21.60 -12.10 15.48
C ASP A 183 -20.67 -12.16 14.26
N ARG A 184 -20.36 -13.39 13.83
CA ARG A 184 -19.12 -13.74 13.10
C ARG A 184 -19.20 -13.70 11.58
N SER A 185 -20.33 -13.33 10.96
CA SER A 185 -20.39 -13.25 9.48
C SER A 185 -21.46 -12.32 8.92
N ARG A 186 -22.66 -12.26 9.53
CA ARG A 186 -23.70 -11.31 9.10
C ARG A 186 -23.25 -9.87 9.26
N ASP A 187 -22.52 -9.56 10.32
CA ASP A 187 -22.04 -8.21 10.60
C ASP A 187 -20.96 -7.71 9.63
N ARG A 188 -20.17 -8.60 9.00
CA ARG A 188 -19.04 -8.14 8.17
C ARG A 188 -19.53 -7.50 6.87
N ASP A 189 -20.37 -8.20 6.11
CA ASP A 189 -20.94 -7.65 4.88
C ASP A 189 -21.73 -6.36 5.16
N LEU A 190 -22.42 -6.28 6.31
CA LEU A 190 -23.11 -5.07 6.76
C LEU A 190 -22.14 -3.91 7.04
N LYS A 191 -21.04 -4.15 7.76
CA LYS A 191 -19.99 -3.15 8.01
C LYS A 191 -19.33 -2.69 6.70
N LEU A 192 -18.98 -3.64 5.83
CA LEU A 192 -18.36 -3.34 4.54
C LEU A 192 -19.29 -2.53 3.64
N LYS A 193 -20.60 -2.79 3.62
CA LYS A 193 -21.58 -1.99 2.86
C LYS A 193 -21.61 -0.51 3.25
N ALA A 194 -21.19 -0.15 4.47
CA ALA A 194 -21.12 1.24 4.91
C ALA A 194 -19.86 1.97 4.38
N VAL A 195 -18.83 1.24 3.95
CA VAL A 195 -17.57 1.81 3.46
C VAL A 195 -17.79 2.32 2.03
N LYS A 196 -17.77 3.63 1.82
CA LYS A 196 -17.93 4.21 0.47
C LYS A 196 -16.68 3.98 -0.37
N GLY A 197 -16.86 3.85 -1.69
CA GLY A 197 -15.77 3.78 -2.66
C GLY A 197 -15.11 2.40 -2.79
N ILE A 198 -15.69 1.33 -2.25
CA ILE A 198 -15.13 -0.03 -2.40
C ILE A 198 -15.96 -0.93 -3.32
N THR A 199 -15.29 -1.92 -3.89
CA THR A 199 -15.89 -3.10 -4.53
C THR A 199 -15.27 -4.36 -3.93
N PHE A 200 -16.10 -5.34 -3.60
CA PHE A 200 -15.66 -6.57 -2.92
C PHE A 200 -16.60 -7.74 -3.24
N LYS A 201 -16.16 -8.97 -2.94
CA LYS A 201 -17.00 -10.18 -2.96
C LYS A 201 -17.63 -10.37 -1.59
N THR A 202 -18.95 -10.50 -1.50
CA THR A 202 -19.64 -10.76 -0.23
C THR A 202 -19.35 -12.16 0.27
N GLU A 203 -19.19 -12.33 1.59
CA GLU A 203 -18.81 -13.63 2.15
C GLU A 203 -19.94 -14.66 2.06
N ASN A 204 -21.19 -14.18 2.09
CA ASN A 204 -22.37 -15.04 2.14
C ASN A 204 -22.65 -15.83 0.84
N ASN A 205 -22.29 -15.29 -0.32
CA ASN A 205 -22.65 -15.87 -1.62
C ASN A 205 -21.63 -15.57 -2.73
N GLY A 206 -20.52 -14.89 -2.43
CA GLY A 206 -19.47 -14.55 -3.39
C GLY A 206 -19.89 -13.51 -4.43
N LYS A 207 -21.05 -12.85 -4.30
CA LYS A 207 -21.49 -11.83 -5.25
C LYS A 207 -20.64 -10.58 -5.14
N ILE A 208 -20.39 -9.95 -6.28
CA ILE A 208 -19.73 -8.65 -6.32
C ILE A 208 -20.70 -7.61 -5.75
N ALA A 209 -20.26 -6.91 -4.71
CA ALA A 209 -20.91 -5.73 -4.16
C ALA A 209 -20.10 -4.49 -4.54
N VAL A 210 -20.79 -3.51 -5.14
CA VAL A 210 -20.24 -2.20 -5.48
C VAL A 210 -20.93 -1.17 -4.58
N ASN A 211 -20.20 -0.62 -3.62
CA ASN A 211 -20.74 0.41 -2.74
C ASN A 211 -20.75 1.76 -3.45
N GLN A 212 -21.57 2.71 -2.98
CA GLN A 212 -21.59 4.08 -3.52
C GLN A 212 -20.19 4.71 -3.54
N ASP A 213 -19.88 5.47 -4.60
CA ASP A 213 -18.66 6.26 -4.69
C ASP A 213 -18.53 7.24 -3.50
N ARG A 214 -17.29 7.44 -3.03
CA ARG A 214 -17.00 8.49 -2.04
C ARG A 214 -16.96 9.84 -2.77
N PRO A 215 -17.64 10.89 -2.26
CA PRO A 215 -17.45 12.24 -2.77
C PRO A 215 -15.99 12.69 -2.61
N PHE A 216 -15.46 13.41 -3.59
CA PHE A 216 -14.11 13.96 -3.51
C PHE A 216 -13.90 14.80 -2.25
N ILE A 217 -12.68 14.70 -1.70
CA ILE A 217 -12.17 15.52 -0.61
C ILE A 217 -12.10 16.96 -1.13
N ARG A 218 -12.97 17.82 -0.58
CA ARG A 218 -13.07 19.22 -1.02
C ARG A 218 -11.98 20.11 -0.45
N ASP A 219 -11.56 19.81 0.77
CA ASP A 219 -10.53 20.54 1.50
C ASP A 219 -9.26 19.68 1.53
N LEU A 220 -8.34 19.95 0.62
CA LEU A 220 -7.09 19.19 0.53
C LEU A 220 -6.13 19.54 1.68
N ASP A 221 -6.28 20.72 2.28
CA ASP A 221 -5.46 21.13 3.43
C ASP A 221 -5.86 20.38 4.71
N SER A 222 -7.02 19.69 4.69
CA SER A 222 -7.42 18.76 5.75
C SER A 222 -6.60 17.45 5.75
N LEU A 223 -5.87 17.15 4.67
CA LEU A 223 -5.02 15.98 4.60
C LEU A 223 -3.63 16.28 5.16
N PRO A 224 -3.03 15.34 5.92
CA PRO A 224 -1.66 15.46 6.35
C PRO A 224 -0.71 15.42 5.16
N PHE A 225 0.43 16.10 5.30
CA PHE A 225 1.50 16.07 4.31
C PHE A 225 1.88 14.61 3.95
N PRO A 226 2.22 14.35 2.68
CA PRO A 226 2.51 12.99 2.23
C PRO A 226 3.70 12.44 3.01
N ALA A 227 3.61 11.17 3.44
CA ALA A 227 4.65 10.49 4.21
C ALA A 227 5.89 10.16 3.35
N ARG A 228 6.57 11.20 2.85
CA ARG A 228 7.77 11.10 2.01
C ARG A 228 8.91 10.43 2.76
N ASP A 229 8.92 10.50 4.08
CA ASP A 229 9.88 9.80 4.93
C ASP A 229 9.85 8.26 4.74
N LEU A 230 8.74 7.71 4.25
CA LEU A 230 8.59 6.29 3.94
C LEU A 230 9.01 5.91 2.52
N LEU A 231 9.38 6.89 1.69
CA LEU A 231 9.78 6.67 0.30
C LEU A 231 11.31 6.64 0.15
N PRO A 232 11.84 5.90 -0.85
CA PRO A 232 13.26 5.90 -1.18
C PRO A 232 13.68 7.20 -1.89
N ASN A 233 13.57 8.37 -1.24
CA ASN A 233 13.71 9.69 -1.91
C ASN A 233 14.99 9.86 -2.74
N HIS A 234 16.08 9.18 -2.36
CA HIS A 234 17.36 9.21 -3.07
C HIS A 234 17.33 8.64 -4.49
N VAL A 235 16.29 7.88 -4.87
CA VAL A 235 16.19 7.25 -6.21
C VAL A 235 15.44 8.13 -7.23
N TYR A 236 14.64 9.10 -6.76
CA TYR A 236 13.80 9.91 -7.64
C TYR A 236 14.61 10.99 -8.35
N ARG A 237 14.40 11.13 -9.66
CA ARG A 237 15.10 12.11 -10.51
C ARG A 237 14.19 12.64 -11.60
N ARG A 238 14.35 13.93 -11.92
CA ARG A 238 13.68 14.58 -13.04
C ARG A 238 14.74 15.04 -14.04
N TYR A 239 14.40 15.05 -15.33
CA TYR A 239 15.27 15.64 -16.35
C TYR A 239 14.66 16.96 -16.80
N VAL A 240 15.32 18.08 -16.49
CA VAL A 240 14.88 19.41 -16.91
C VAL A 240 15.80 19.86 -18.04
N MET A 241 15.25 20.03 -19.24
CA MET A 241 16.01 20.49 -20.41
C MET A 241 17.26 19.63 -20.74
N GLY A 242 17.24 18.34 -20.39
CA GLY A 242 18.35 17.42 -20.60
C GLY A 242 19.36 17.37 -19.43
N GLU A 243 19.17 18.17 -18.39
CA GLU A 243 19.97 18.13 -17.16
C GLU A 243 19.26 17.30 -16.08
N GLU A 244 20.03 16.47 -15.38
CA GLU A 244 19.53 15.60 -14.31
C GLU A 244 19.41 16.38 -12.99
N GLU A 245 18.20 16.48 -12.45
CA GLU A 245 17.92 17.07 -11.15
C GLU A 245 17.39 16.02 -10.17
N LYS A 246 17.89 16.02 -8.93
CA LYS A 246 17.36 15.19 -7.85
C LYS A 246 16.18 15.88 -7.18
N PHE A 247 15.15 15.11 -6.82
CA PHE A 247 14.09 15.65 -5.97
C PHE A 247 14.66 15.93 -4.57
N THR A 248 14.64 17.21 -4.17
CA THR A 248 14.91 17.64 -2.79
C THR A 248 13.75 17.31 -1.86
#